data_AF-A0A536X2R0-F1
#
_entry.id   AF-A0A536X2R0-F1
#
_cell.length_a   1.000
_cell.length_b   1.000
_cell.length_c   1.000
_cell.angle_alpha   90.00
_cell.angle_beta   90.00
_cell.angle_gamma   90.00
#
_symmetry.space_group_name_H-M   'P 1'
#
loop_
_entity.id
_entity.type
_entity.pdbx_description
1 polymer ?
#
loop_
_entity_poly.entity_id
_entity_poly.type
_entity_poly.pdbx_seq_one_letter_code
_entity_poly.pdbx_strand_id
1 'polypeptide(L)' 'RMSRNAAQKQFSVADLQVQTEGVICRKDKGVLDEIPGAYKNIDEVMANQADLVEVVHTLKQVLCVKG' A
#
# COMPACT_ATOMS: atom_id res chain seq x y z
N ARG A 1 5.26 8.12 0.04
CA ARG A 1 5.96 8.84 -1.04
C ARG A 1 5.14 10.04 -1.52
N MET A 2 3.81 9.96 -1.49
CA MET A 2 2.90 10.98 -2.02
C MET A 2 2.01 11.55 -0.91
N SER A 3 1.48 12.76 -1.11
CA SER A 3 0.39 13.28 -0.28
C SER A 3 -0.95 12.64 -0.68
N ARG A 4 -1.95 12.68 0.21
CA ARG A 4 -3.29 12.15 -0.07
C ARG A 4 -3.90 12.72 -1.34
N ASN A 5 -3.88 14.06 -1.46
CA ASN A 5 -4.40 14.76 -2.63
C ASN A 5 -3.63 14.44 -3.91
N ALA A 6 -2.31 14.23 -3.82
CA ALA A 6 -1.51 13.83 -4.99
C ALA A 6 -1.88 12.41 -5.45
N ALA A 7 -2.05 11.47 -4.53
CA ALA A 7 -2.46 10.11 -4.84
C ALA A 7 -3.85 10.05 -5.47
N GLN A 8 -4.83 10.77 -4.93
CA GLN A 8 -6.19 10.85 -5.50
C GLN A 8 -6.22 11.44 -6.91
N LYS A 9 -5.29 12.34 -7.25
CA LYS A 9 -5.20 12.93 -8.60
C LYS A 9 -4.46 12.03 -9.59
N GLN A 10 -3.48 11.27 -9.10
CA GLN A 10 -2.61 10.46 -9.96
C GLN A 10 -3.19 9.09 -10.29
N PHE A 11 -3.92 8.47 -9.36
CA PHE A 11 -4.37 7.09 -9.50
C PHE A 11 -5.86 6.99 -9.76
N SER A 12 -6.23 5.94 -10.49
CA SER A 12 -7.60 5.54 -10.78
C SER A 12 -8.02 4.33 -9.94
N VAL A 13 -9.32 4.05 -9.94
CA VAL A 13 -9.86 2.81 -9.32
C VAL A 13 -9.33 1.56 -10.02
N ALA A 14 -9.06 1.62 -11.32
CA ALA A 14 -8.46 0.51 -12.06
C ALA A 14 -7.02 0.23 -11.56
N ASP A 15 -6.23 1.28 -11.33
CA ASP A 15 -4.90 1.13 -10.75
C ASP A 15 -4.97 0.48 -9.36
N LEU A 16 -5.95 0.88 -8.55
CA LEU A 16 -6.17 0.28 -7.24
C LEU A 16 -6.51 -1.20 -7.37
N GLN A 17 -7.36 -1.59 -8.32
CA GLN A 17 -7.72 -2.99 -8.57
C GLN A 17 -6.51 -3.84 -8.95
N VAL A 18 -5.68 -3.33 -9.88
CA VAL A 18 -4.46 -4.01 -10.34
C VAL A 18 -3.45 -4.14 -9.19
N GLN A 19 -3.20 -3.06 -8.45
CA GLN A 19 -2.20 -3.07 -7.37
C GLN A 19 -2.66 -3.88 -6.13
N THR A 20 -3.95 -4.18 -6.02
CA THR A 20 -4.52 -5.00 -4.93
C THR A 20 -5.02 -6.34 -5.42
N GLU A 21 -4.50 -6.82 -6.55
CA GLU A 21 -4.80 -8.16 -7.05
C GLU A 21 -4.39 -9.22 -6.01
N GLY A 22 -5.26 -10.21 -5.80
CA GLY A 22 -5.09 -11.23 -4.77
C GLY A 22 -5.38 -10.77 -3.33
N VAL A 23 -5.78 -9.52 -3.12
CA VAL A 23 -6.22 -9.00 -1.81
C VAL A 23 -7.69 -8.60 -1.89
N ILE A 24 -8.49 -9.09 -0.95
CA ILE A 24 -9.89 -8.70 -0.79
C ILE A 24 -9.91 -7.38 -0.02
N CYS A 25 -10.37 -6.31 -0.67
CA CYS A 25 -10.43 -4.99 -0.05
C CYS A 25 -11.47 -4.11 -0.75
N ARG A 26 -11.77 -2.97 -0.13
CA ARG A 26 -12.56 -1.89 -0.73
C ARG A 26 -11.80 -1.31 -1.93
N LYS A 27 -12.47 -1.17 -3.09
CA LYS A 27 -11.87 -0.74 -4.37
C LYS A 27 -12.69 0.40 -5.00
N ASP A 28 -12.86 1.49 -4.25
CA ASP A 28 -13.56 2.70 -4.70
C ASP A 28 -12.68 3.94 -4.57
N LYS A 29 -13.21 5.09 -5.01
CA LYS A 29 -12.48 6.37 -5.01
C LYS A 29 -12.09 6.85 -3.62
N GLY A 30 -12.82 6.45 -2.57
CA GLY A 30 -12.60 6.89 -1.19
C GLY A 30 -11.36 6.29 -0.53
N VAL A 31 -10.62 5.42 -1.23
CA VAL A 31 -9.37 4.81 -0.73
C VAL A 31 -8.19 5.01 -1.68
N LEU A 32 -8.31 5.89 -2.68
CA LEU A 32 -7.23 6.17 -3.63
C LEU A 32 -6.03 6.85 -2.98
N ASP A 33 -6.21 7.55 -1.87
CA ASP A 33 -5.11 8.11 -1.08
C ASP A 33 -4.32 7.05 -0.30
N GLU A 34 -4.83 5.82 -0.23
CA GLU A 34 -4.20 4.68 0.44
C GLU A 34 -3.82 3.56 -0.52
N ILE A 35 -3.80 3.83 -1.84
CA ILE A 35 -3.32 2.86 -2.84
C ILE A 35 -1.84 2.51 -2.58
N PRO A 36 -1.41 1.24 -2.74
CA PRO A 36 -0.03 0.84 -2.46
C PRO A 36 1.05 1.74 -3.10
N GLY A 37 0.85 2.16 -4.36
CA GLY A 37 1.76 3.05 -5.09
C GLY A 37 1.95 4.46 -4.53
N ALA A 38 1.12 4.89 -3.56
CA ALA A 38 1.29 6.15 -2.84
C ALA A 38 2.36 6.07 -1.74
N TYR A 39 2.63 4.87 -1.21
CA TYR A 39 3.60 4.62 -0.14
C TYR A 39 5.01 4.40 -0.69
N LYS A 40 5.98 4.28 0.23
CA LYS A 40 7.33 3.80 -0.11
C LYS A 40 7.28 2.27 -0.21
N ASN A 41 8.23 1.66 -0.92
CA ASN A 41 8.38 0.21 -0.87
C ASN A 41 8.77 -0.18 0.56
N ILE A 42 8.00 -1.09 1.17
CA ILE A 42 8.28 -1.57 2.53
C ILE A 42 9.62 -2.30 2.61
N ASP A 43 10.02 -3.02 1.57
CA ASP A 43 11.28 -3.77 1.55
C ASP A 43 12.48 -2.83 1.61
N GLU A 44 12.40 -1.69 0.92
CA GLU A 44 13.44 -0.64 0.98
C GLU A 44 13.49 0.00 2.38
N VAL A 45 12.34 0.24 3.00
CA VAL A 45 12.27 0.79 4.36
C VAL A 45 12.91 -0.18 5.36
N MET A 46 12.62 -1.48 5.26
CA MET A 46 13.19 -2.48 6.15
C MET A 46 14.69 -2.70 5.92
N ALA A 47 15.15 -2.68 4.66
CA ALA A 47 16.57 -2.80 4.33
C ALA A 47 17.41 -1.67 4.96
N ASN A 48 16.88 -0.45 5.01
CA ASN A 48 17.53 0.70 5.62
C ASN A 48 17.63 0.63 7.16
N GLN A 49 17.02 -0.37 7.79
CA GLN A 49 17.01 -0.54 9.26
C GLN A 49 17.65 -1.87 9.68
N ALA A 50 18.28 -2.59 8.75
CA ALA A 50 18.78 -3.95 8.98
C ALA A 50 19.84 -4.06 10.10
N ASP A 51 20.49 -2.95 10.47
CA ASP A 51 21.45 -2.86 11.57
C ASP A 51 20.79 -2.61 12.94
N LEU A 52 19.53 -2.19 12.96
CA LEU A 52 18.78 -1.82 14.17
C LEU A 52 17.70 -2.84 14.56
N VAL A 53 17.21 -3.62 13.60
CA VAL A 53 16.09 -4.55 13.82
C VAL A 53 16.32 -5.89 13.15
N GLU A 54 15.65 -6.93 13.67
CA GLU A 54 15.61 -8.26 13.07
C GLU A 54 14.21 -8.54 12.52
N VAL A 55 14.13 -9.02 11.27
CA VAL A 55 12.87 -9.47 10.67
C VAL A 55 12.56 -10.88 11.13
N VAL A 56 11.62 -11.02 12.07
CA VAL A 56 11.21 -12.33 12.56
C VAL A 56 10.26 -13.03 11.58
N HIS A 57 9.33 -12.28 10.98
CA HIS A 57 8.35 -12.81 10.03
C HIS A 57 7.92 -11.74 9.01
N THR A 58 7.56 -12.18 7.80
CA THR A 58 6.92 -11.34 6.78
C THR A 58 5.50 -11.84 6.52
N LEU A 59 4.53 -10.92 6.58
CA LEU A 59 3.11 -11.26 6.42
C LEU A 59 2.58 -10.69 5.10
N LYS A 60 1.80 -11.50 4.37
CA LYS A 60 1.04 -11.07 3.19
C LYS A 60 -0.43 -10.94 3.54
N GLN A 61 -0.99 -9.76 3.28
CA GLN A 61 -2.41 -9.50 3.49
C GLN A 61 -3.28 -10.32 2.52
N VAL A 62 -4.43 -10.77 3.02
CA VAL A 62 -5.49 -11.44 2.23
C VAL A 62 -6.81 -10.68 2.26
N LEU A 63 -7.10 -9.97 3.36
CA LEU A 63 -8.28 -9.14 3.55
C LEU A 63 -7.89 -7.82 4.19
N CYS A 64 -8.43 -6.71 3.69
CA CYS A 64 -8.29 -5.38 4.27
C CYS A 64 -9.67 -4.73 4.43
N VAL A 65 -10.07 -4.48 5.68
CA VAL A 65 -11.30 -3.77 6.04
C VAL A 65 -10.91 -2.39 6.56
N LYS A 66 -11.53 -1.34 5.99
CA LYS A 66 -11.32 0.06 6.38
C LYS A 66 -12.62 0.63 6.92
N GLY A 67 -12.52 1.39 8.02
CA GLY A 67 -13.61 2.17 8.59
C GLY A 67 -13.96 3.41 7.79
#